data_AF-A0A9E5QAN3-F1
#
_entry.id   AF-A0A9E5QAN3-F1
#
_cell.length_a   1.000
_cell.length_b   1.000
_cell.length_c   1.000
_cell.angle_alpha   90.00
_cell.angle_beta   90.00
_cell.angle_gamma   90.00
#
_symmetry.space_group_name_H-M   'P 1'
#
loop_
_entity.id
_entity.type
_entity.pdbx_description
1 polymer ?
#
loop_
_entity_poly.entity_id
_entity_poly.type
_entity_poly.pdbx_seq_one_letter_code
_entity_poly.pdbx_strand_id
1 'polypeptide(L)' 'THFTSSKNKAPRIAEKGEPAEELILRLELKLIADIAIVGVPNAGKSTFLSVVSNAKPKIAPYPFTTIQPNLGVASIGPD' A
#
# COMPACT_ATOMS: atom_id res chain seq x y z
N THR A 1 -31.05 29.24 3.35
CA THR A 1 -32.29 29.27 2.54
C THR A 1 -33.03 27.94 2.48
N HIS A 2 -32.53 26.86 3.12
CA HIS A 2 -33.17 25.53 3.05
C HIS A 2 -34.60 25.45 3.63
N PHE A 3 -34.96 26.32 4.59
CA PHE A 3 -36.28 26.32 5.26
C PHE A 3 -37.19 27.50 4.88
N THR A 4 -36.80 28.31 3.88
CA THR A 4 -37.55 29.52 3.49
C THR A 4 -38.77 29.15 2.64
N SER A 5 -39.96 29.64 2.99
CA SER A 5 -41.18 29.47 2.19
C SER A 5 -42.01 30.75 2.16
N SER A 6 -43.02 30.83 1.28
CA SER A 6 -43.91 32.01 1.16
C SER A 6 -44.57 32.41 2.49
N LYS A 7 -44.85 31.42 3.35
CA LYS A 7 -45.41 31.62 4.70
C LYS A 7 -44.34 31.80 5.80
N ASN A 8 -43.07 31.48 5.51
CA ASN A 8 -41.96 31.53 6.46
C ASN A 8 -40.72 32.18 5.82
N LYS A 9 -40.77 33.51 5.63
CA LYS A 9 -39.72 34.29 4.95
C LYS A 9 -38.45 34.46 5.77
N ALA A 10 -38.52 34.33 7.10
CA ALA A 10 -37.38 34.41 8.01
C ALA A 10 -37.35 33.17 8.94
N PRO A 11 -36.98 31.99 8.43
CA PRO A 11 -36.93 30.76 9.23
C PRO A 11 -35.90 30.90 10.34
N ARG A 12 -36.30 30.55 11.56
CA ARG A 12 -35.41 30.46 12.74
C ARG A 12 -34.97 29.03 13.05
N ILE A 13 -35.28 28.10 12.15
CA ILE A 13 -35.00 26.67 12.30
C ILE A 13 -33.82 26.26 11.41
N ALA A 14 -33.05 25.30 11.90
CA ALA A 14 -31.98 24.63 11.18
C ALA A 14 -32.01 23.15 11.55
N GLU A 15 -31.72 22.28 10.58
CA GLU A 15 -31.48 20.86 10.86
C GLU A 15 -30.05 20.67 11.37
N LYS A 16 -29.89 19.78 12.36
CA LYS A 16 -28.57 19.34 12.80
C LYS A 16 -27.97 18.45 11.70
N GLY A 17 -26.66 18.54 11.51
CA GLY A 17 -25.94 17.60 10.65
C GLY A 17 -26.12 16.17 11.14
N GLU A 18 -26.03 15.21 10.23
CA GLU A 18 -26.05 13.80 10.58
C GLU A 18 -24.85 13.44 11.46
N PRO A 19 -24.98 12.44 12.35
CA PRO A 19 -23.85 11.93 13.12
C PRO A 19 -22.70 11.50 12.21
N ALA A 20 -21.46 11.77 12.62
CA ALA A 20 -20.29 11.30 11.89
C ALA A 20 -20.17 9.77 12.00
N GLU A 21 -19.70 9.14 10.93
CA GLU A 21 -19.29 7.73 10.96
C GLU A 21 -17.86 7.64 11.51
N GLU A 22 -17.68 6.85 12.57
CA GLU A 22 -16.36 6.54 13.14
C GLU A 22 -16.00 5.09 12.85
N LEU A 23 -14.78 4.86 12.32
CA LEU A 23 -14.29 3.53 11.98
C LEU A 23 -12.93 3.30 12.63
N ILE A 24 -12.79 2.15 13.28
CA ILE A 24 -11.48 1.65 13.74
C ILE A 24 -10.98 0.69 12.67
N LEU A 25 -9.91 1.08 11.99
CA LEU A 25 -9.29 0.28 10.93
C LEU A 25 -7.99 -0.35 11.41
N ARG A 26 -7.81 -1.64 11.09
CA ARG A 26 -6.51 -2.30 11.23
C ARG A 26 -5.77 -2.17 9.91
N LEU A 27 -4.62 -1.50 9.96
CA LEU A 27 -3.75 -1.30 8.79
C LEU A 27 -2.59 -2.28 8.86
N GLU A 28 -2.32 -2.97 7.74
CA GLU A 28 -1.18 -3.87 7.61
C GLU A 28 -0.37 -3.49 6.36
N LEU A 29 0.95 -3.38 6.54
CA LEU A 29 1.87 -3.07 5.45
C LEU A 29 2.14 -4.35 4.64
N LYS A 30 1.90 -4.29 3.33
CA LYS A 30 2.30 -5.36 2.42
C LYS A 30 3.80 -5.26 2.14
N LEU A 31 4.55 -6.31 2.48
CA LEU A 31 5.96 -6.44 2.15
C LEU A 31 6.15 -7.02 0.74
N ILE A 32 7.24 -6.61 0.09
CA ILE A 32 7.63 -7.08 -1.25
C ILE A 32 8.44 -8.39 -1.15
N ALA A 33 9.23 -8.53 -0.08
CA ALA A 33 10.08 -9.69 0.19
C ALA A 33 10.39 -9.79 1.69
N ASP A 34 10.78 -10.99 2.14
CA ASP A 34 11.21 -11.23 3.52
C ASP A 34 12.62 -10.68 3.81
N ILE A 35 13.48 -10.65 2.79
CA ILE A 35 14.88 -10.21 2.88
C ILE A 35 15.18 -9.22 1.75
N ALA A 36 15.93 -8.16 2.08
CA ALA A 36 16.38 -7.14 1.13
C ALA A 36 17.91 -7.05 1.08
N ILE A 37 18.46 -6.92 -0.13
CA ILE A 37 19.90 -6.71 -0.35
C ILE A 37 20.15 -5.22 -0.63
N VAL A 38 20.94 -4.56 0.22
CA VAL A 38 21.24 -3.13 0.11
C VAL A 38 22.74 -2.91 -0.14
N GLY A 39 23.08 -1.96 -1.01
CA GLY A 39 24.48 -1.60 -1.28
C GLY A 39 24.65 -0.65 -2.47
N VAL A 40 25.86 -0.10 -2.61
CA VAL A 40 26.21 0.86 -3.68
C VAL A 40 25.97 0.29 -5.09
N PRO A 41 25.79 1.15 -6.12
CA PRO A 41 25.73 0.69 -7.50
C PRO A 41 26.91 -0.25 -7.84
N ASN A 42 26.65 -1.28 -8.66
CA ASN A 42 27.64 -2.30 -9.06
C ASN A 42 28.26 -3.15 -7.93
N ALA A 43 27.73 -3.12 -6.70
CA ALA A 43 28.14 -4.01 -5.60
C ALA A 43 27.82 -5.51 -5.82
N GLY A 44 27.50 -5.94 -7.05
CA GLY A 44 27.19 -7.34 -7.35
C GLY A 44 25.86 -7.87 -6.83
N LYS A 45 24.94 -6.99 -6.37
CA LYS A 45 23.65 -7.38 -5.75
C LYS A 45 22.81 -8.33 -6.62
N SER A 46 22.68 -8.03 -7.92
CA SER A 46 21.92 -8.88 -8.86
C SER A 46 22.61 -10.23 -9.08
N THR A 47 23.95 -10.23 -9.16
CA THR A 47 24.75 -11.45 -9.31
C THR A 47 24.60 -12.33 -8.08
N PHE A 48 24.73 -11.76 -6.88
CA PHE A 48 24.53 -12.48 -5.63
C PHE A 48 23.12 -13.08 -5.56
N LEU A 49 22.08 -12.28 -5.86
CA LEU A 49 20.70 -12.77 -5.88
C LEU A 49 20.52 -13.96 -6.84
N SER A 50 21.11 -13.91 -8.03
CA SER A 50 21.03 -15.02 -9.01
C SER A 50 21.76 -16.30 -8.57
N VAL A 51 22.77 -16.20 -7.71
CA VAL A 51 23.55 -17.35 -7.23
C VAL A 51 22.87 -18.02 -6.04
N VAL A 52 22.33 -17.22 -5.11
CA VAL A 52 21.69 -17.74 -3.89
C VAL A 52 20.23 -18.13 -4.07
N SER A 53 19.57 -17.61 -5.11
CA SER A 53 18.22 -18.01 -5.46
C SER A 53 18.24 -19.05 -6.58
N ASN A 54 17.49 -20.12 -6.41
CA ASN A 54 17.30 -21.13 -7.46
C ASN A 54 16.29 -20.66 -8.53
N ALA A 55 15.86 -19.40 -8.45
CA ALA A 55 14.88 -18.80 -9.33
C ALA A 55 15.57 -17.88 -10.34
N LYS A 56 15.19 -17.98 -11.62
CA LYS A 56 15.40 -16.88 -12.57
C LYS A 56 14.76 -15.64 -11.94
N PRO A 57 15.50 -14.53 -11.74
CA PRO A 57 14.96 -13.33 -11.12
C PRO A 57 13.67 -12.93 -11.82
N LYS A 58 12.56 -12.89 -11.07
CA LYS A 58 11.28 -12.43 -11.62
C LYS A 58 11.14 -10.95 -11.31
N ILE A 59 10.88 -10.19 -12.37
CA ILE A 59 10.50 -8.79 -12.27
C ILE A 59 9.01 -8.77 -11.92
N ALA A 60 8.68 -8.40 -10.69
CA ALA A 60 7.31 -8.43 -10.19
C ALA A 60 6.72 -7.01 -10.10
N PRO A 61 5.66 -6.67 -10.84
CA PRO A 61 5.03 -5.35 -10.75
C PRO A 61 4.07 -5.30 -9.56
N TYR A 62 4.51 -4.72 -8.44
CA TYR A 62 3.61 -4.43 -7.32
C TYR A 62 2.90 -3.09 -7.57
N PRO A 63 1.56 -3.00 -7.35
CA PRO A 63 0.80 -1.79 -7.64
C PRO A 63 1.17 -0.60 -6.73
N PHE A 64 1.98 -0.83 -5.69
CA PHE A 64 2.47 0.18 -4.75
C PHE A 64 3.96 0.51 -4.93
N THR A 65 4.64 -0.05 -5.93
CA THR A 65 6.06 0.24 -6.23
C THR A 65 6.19 1.09 -7.48
N THR A 66 7.03 2.13 -7.45
CA THR A 66 7.37 2.94 -8.64
C THR A 66 8.47 2.29 -9.50
N ILE A 67 9.29 1.43 -8.89
CA ILE A 67 10.40 0.70 -9.53
C ILE A 67 10.11 -0.78 -9.39
N GLN A 68 10.26 -1.55 -10.48
CA GLN A 68 10.07 -2.99 -10.43
C GLN A 68 11.26 -3.66 -9.71
N PRO A 69 11.05 -4.35 -8.58
CA PRO A 69 12.11 -5.04 -7.87
C PRO A 69 12.53 -6.32 -8.59
N ASN A 70 13.79 -6.68 -8.43
CA ASN A 70 14.29 -8.01 -8.79
C ASN A 70 14.06 -8.95 -7.61
N LEU A 71 13.21 -9.97 -7.78
CA LEU A 71 12.93 -10.97 -6.75
C LEU A 71 13.51 -12.34 -7.10
N GLY A 72 14.11 -12.97 -6.10
CA GLY A 72 14.60 -14.35 -6.15
C GLY A 72 13.99 -15.17 -5.03
N VAL A 73 13.74 -16.46 -5.28
CA VAL A 73 13.27 -17.42 -4.27
C VAL A 73 14.44 -18.30 -3.88
N ALA A 74 14.79 -18.31 -2.59
CA ALA A 74 15.81 -19.18 -2.04
C ALA A 74 15.14 -20.39 -1.37
N SER A 75 15.63 -21.59 -1.66
CA SER A 75 15.22 -22.81 -0.94
C SER A 75 16.10 -22.95 0.30
N ILE A 76 15.47 -23.06 1.47
CA ILE A 76 16.15 -23.17 2.77
C ILE A 76 16.03 -24.60 3.30
N GLY A 77 16.89 -25.51 2.82
CA GLY A 77 16.97 -26.90 3.31
C GLY A 77 16.01 -27.88 2.61
N PRO A 78 16.15 -29.20 2.88
CA PRO A 78 15.35 -30.21 2.21
C PRO A 78 13.91 -30.17 2.72
N ASP A 79 12.95 -30.23 1.79
CA ASP A 79 11.52 -30.42 2.08
C ASP A 79 11.26 -31.65 2.98
#